data_AF-A0A344WKT3-F1
#
_entry.id   AF-A0A344WKT3-F1
#
_cell.length_a   1.000
_cell.length_b   1.000
_cell.length_c   1.000
_cell.angle_alpha   90.00
_cell.angle_beta   90.00
_cell.angle_gamma   90.00
#
_symmetry.space_group_name_H-M   'P 1'
#
loop_
_entity.id
_entity.type
_entity.pdbx_description
1 polymer ?
#
loop_
_entity_poly.entity_id
_entity_poly.type
_entity_poly.pdbx_seq_one_letter_code
_entity_poly.pdbx_strand_id
1 'polypeptide(L)'
;MAEFGVTKPDAKPENRQLFIDFMNWEGLEEMPYHQISAFLFAALARRYANGQSGAPSRGTLNDFEAISAYSPYADAMFLDRECANLLSEEPLKSRLPIKGRVFSMSNKDDFIKYLRELNSSACEKTKSFASELYGLDQPIS
;
A
#
# COMPACT_ATOMS: atom_id res chain seq x y z
N MET A 1 -4.71 -33.77 29.47
CA MET A 1 -4.87 -32.57 28.62
C MET A 1 -3.87 -31.54 29.12
N ALA A 2 -2.85 -31.22 28.31
CA ALA A 2 -1.80 -30.28 28.68
C ALA A 2 -2.25 -28.85 28.31
N GLU A 3 -2.26 -27.96 29.31
CA GLU A 3 -2.40 -26.52 29.11
C GLU A 3 -1.13 -26.01 28.42
N PHE A 4 -1.28 -25.48 27.20
CA PHE A 4 -0.23 -24.73 26.52
C PHE A 4 -0.08 -23.37 27.21
N GLY A 5 0.62 -23.36 28.34
CA GLY A 5 1.11 -22.15 28.99
C GLY A 5 2.22 -21.52 28.15
N VAL A 6 1.86 -20.75 27.13
CA VAL A 6 2.78 -19.76 26.56
C VAL A 6 2.79 -18.59 27.54
N THR A 7 3.66 -18.67 28.55
CA THR A 7 4.00 -17.51 29.37
C THR A 7 4.58 -16.46 28.43
N LYS A 8 3.87 -15.34 28.28
CA LYS A 8 4.34 -14.15 27.56
C LYS A 8 5.70 -13.80 28.16
N PRO A 9 6.81 -13.76 27.39
CA PRO A 9 8.10 -13.47 27.97
C PRO A 9 8.05 -12.06 28.57
N ASP A 10 8.31 -11.95 29.87
CA ASP A 10 8.47 -10.66 30.54
C ASP A 10 9.60 -9.91 29.82
N ALA A 11 9.24 -8.85 29.09
CA ALA A 11 10.21 -8.03 28.40
C ALA A 11 11.13 -7.42 29.48
N LYS A 12 12.40 -7.83 29.47
CA LYS A 12 13.40 -7.30 30.40
C LYS A 12 13.42 -5.76 30.33
N PRO A 13 13.70 -5.05 31.43
CA PRO A 13 13.67 -3.59 31.46
C PRO A 13 14.51 -2.94 30.35
N GLU A 14 15.66 -3.54 30.01
CA GLU A 14 16.50 -3.08 28.89
C GLU A 14 15.79 -3.15 27.52
N ASN A 15 14.93 -4.14 27.31
CA ASN A 15 14.14 -4.29 26.07
C ASN A 15 13.00 -3.27 26.00
N ARG A 16 12.47 -2.84 27.16
CA ARG A 16 11.45 -1.79 27.23
C ARG A 16 12.03 -0.44 26.87
N GLN A 17 13.21 -0.10 27.41
CA GLN A 17 13.86 1.17 27.10
C GLN A 17 14.27 1.21 25.62
N LEU A 18 14.89 0.14 25.11
CA LEU A 18 15.24 0.03 23.69
C LEU A 18 14.01 0.15 22.78
N PHE A 19 12.87 -0.44 23.16
CA PHE A 19 11.62 -0.29 22.41
C PHE A 19 11.12 1.16 22.42
N ILE A 20 11.15 1.84 23.57
CA ILE A 20 10.77 3.25 23.68
C ILE A 20 11.70 4.12 22.83
N ASP A 21 13.01 3.88 22.89
CA ASP A 21 14.02 4.61 22.12
C ASP A 21 13.82 4.37 20.62
N PHE A 22 13.54 3.13 20.21
CA PHE A 22 13.19 2.80 18.83
C PHE A 22 11.91 3.51 18.39
N MET A 23 10.84 3.49 19.19
CA MET A 23 9.56 4.14 18.86
C MET A 23 9.66 5.68 18.80
N ASN A 24 10.64 6.27 19.48
CA ASN A 24 10.93 7.71 19.44
C ASN A 24 12.07 8.06 18.47
N TRP A 25 12.59 7.09 17.71
CA TRP A 25 13.65 7.36 16.75
C TRP A 25 13.12 8.21 15.59
N GLU A 26 13.78 9.34 15.33
CA GLU A 26 13.40 10.32 14.31
C GLU A 26 13.20 9.69 12.92
N GLY A 27 13.96 8.64 12.59
CA GLY A 27 13.83 7.92 11.32
C GLY A 27 12.45 7.27 11.11
N LEU A 28 11.69 6.98 12.17
CA LEU A 28 10.32 6.45 12.03
C LEU A 28 9.36 7.45 11.41
N GLU A 29 9.54 8.76 11.66
CA GLU A 29 8.70 9.80 11.06
C GLU A 29 8.94 9.95 9.57
N GLU A 30 10.16 9.65 9.11
CA GLU A 30 10.55 9.71 7.70
C GLU A 30 10.10 8.49 6.89
N MET A 31 9.73 7.39 7.55
CA MET A 31 9.33 6.17 6.85
C MET A 31 8.02 6.40 6.07
N PRO A 32 8.04 6.21 4.73
CA PRO A 32 6.86 6.45 3.89
C PRO A 32 5.64 5.64 4.33
N TYR A 33 5.85 4.40 4.79
CA TYR A 33 4.79 3.53 5.27
C TYR A 33 3.96 4.17 6.39
N HIS A 34 4.63 4.72 7.41
CA HIS A 34 3.95 5.30 8.57
C HIS A 34 3.18 6.57 8.18
N GLN A 35 3.78 7.41 7.35
CA GLN A 35 3.11 8.62 6.84
C GLN A 35 1.86 8.27 6.04
N ILE A 36 1.97 7.37 5.06
CA ILE A 36 0.85 6.98 4.20
C ILE A 36 -0.27 6.34 5.01
N SER A 37 0.07 5.38 5.87
CA SER A 37 -0.89 4.69 6.73
C SER A 37 -1.64 5.68 7.64
N ALA A 38 -0.92 6.56 8.33
CA ALA A 38 -1.52 7.56 9.22
C ALA A 38 -2.47 8.51 8.48
N PHE A 39 -2.09 8.96 7.28
CA PHE A 39 -2.93 9.83 6.45
C PHE A 39 -4.19 9.13 5.93
N LEU A 40 -4.09 7.86 5.53
CA LEU A 40 -5.25 7.06 5.10
C LEU A 40 -6.25 6.88 6.24
N PHE A 41 -5.77 6.53 7.44
CA PHE A 41 -6.62 6.45 8.63
C PHE A 41 -7.22 7.81 9.02
N ALA A 42 -6.43 8.89 8.94
CA ALA A 42 -6.94 10.23 9.18
C ALA A 42 -8.01 10.64 8.16
N ALA A 43 -7.86 10.28 6.88
CA ALA A 43 -8.86 10.55 5.84
C ALA A 43 -10.16 9.78 6.08
N LEU A 44 -10.04 8.49 6.42
CA LEU A 44 -11.16 7.66 6.79
C LEU A 44 -11.91 8.23 8.01
N ALA A 45 -11.17 8.63 9.05
CA ALA A 45 -11.75 9.26 10.24
C ALA A 45 -12.49 10.57 9.91
N ARG A 46 -11.94 11.41 9.00
CA ARG A 46 -12.65 12.62 8.52
C ARG A 46 -13.95 12.27 7.81
N ARG A 47 -13.97 11.24 6.96
CA ARG A 47 -15.20 10.81 6.29
C ARG A 47 -16.27 10.32 7.28
N TYR A 48 -15.87 9.59 8.33
CA TYR A 48 -16.78 9.22 9.41
C TYR A 48 -17.33 10.42 10.17
N ALA A 49 -16.47 11.38 10.51
CA ALA A 49 -16.91 12.62 11.16
C ALA A 49 -17.92 13.40 10.29
N ASN A 50 -17.82 13.29 8.96
CA ASN A 50 -18.73 13.92 7.99
C ASN A 50 -19.98 13.07 7.66
N GLY A 51 -20.25 12.00 8.42
CA GLY A 51 -21.50 11.25 8.32
C GLY A 51 -21.47 10.05 7.36
N GLN A 52 -20.30 9.63 6.86
CA GLN A 52 -20.19 8.29 6.27
C GLN A 52 -20.50 7.24 7.35
N SER A 53 -21.29 6.23 7.02
CA SER A 53 -21.73 5.21 7.98
C SER A 53 -21.03 3.86 7.75
N GLY A 54 -20.86 3.09 8.83
CA GLY A 54 -20.34 1.72 8.81
C GLY A 54 -18.82 1.63 9.00
N ALA A 55 -18.35 0.67 9.81
CA ALA A 55 -16.91 0.47 10.07
C ALA A 55 -16.13 0.09 8.79
N PRO A 56 -14.81 0.37 8.71
CA PRO A 56 -14.01 -0.03 7.56
C PRO A 56 -14.02 -1.55 7.43
N SER A 57 -14.12 -2.03 6.19
CA SER A 57 -14.07 -3.46 5.92
C SER A 57 -12.65 -3.99 6.12
N ARG A 58 -12.50 -5.30 6.31
CA ARG A 58 -11.18 -5.95 6.28
C ARG A 58 -10.46 -5.72 4.94
N GLY A 59 -11.21 -5.63 3.83
CA GLY A 59 -10.65 -5.29 2.53
C GLY A 59 -9.98 -3.91 2.55
N THR A 60 -10.70 -2.90 3.02
CA THR A 60 -10.20 -1.53 3.18
C THR A 60 -8.90 -1.47 3.99
N LEU A 61 -8.83 -2.22 5.10
CA LEU A 61 -7.62 -2.26 5.93
C LEU A 61 -6.44 -2.94 5.22
N ASN A 62 -6.71 -4.02 4.47
CA ASN A 62 -5.67 -4.68 3.66
C ASN A 62 -5.18 -3.75 2.53
N ASP A 63 -6.09 -3.00 1.91
CA ASP A 63 -5.73 -2.03 0.87
C ASP A 63 -4.87 -0.91 1.46
N PHE A 64 -5.15 -0.44 2.68
CA PHE A 64 -4.30 0.55 3.37
C PHE A 64 -2.89 0.02 3.62
N GLU A 65 -2.77 -1.25 4.03
CA GLU A 65 -1.47 -1.90 4.22
C GLU A 65 -0.71 -2.01 2.89
N ALA A 66 -1.37 -2.48 1.83
CA ALA A 66 -0.78 -2.60 0.50
C ALA A 66 -0.34 -1.24 -0.07
N ILE A 67 -1.18 -0.21 0.03
CA ILE A 67 -0.85 1.15 -0.42
C ILE A 67 0.36 1.66 0.38
N SER A 68 0.36 1.52 1.71
CA SER A 68 1.46 2.01 2.54
C SER A 68 2.77 1.29 2.26
N ALA A 69 2.73 -0.02 1.97
CA ALA A 69 3.91 -0.83 1.68
C ALA A 69 4.48 -0.58 0.29
N TYR A 70 3.63 -0.47 -0.74
CA TYR A 70 4.07 -0.54 -2.14
C TYR A 70 4.03 0.80 -2.87
N SER A 71 3.12 1.72 -2.53
CA SER A 71 2.97 2.99 -3.27
C SER A 71 4.22 3.89 -3.30
N PRO A 72 5.15 3.87 -2.32
CA PRO A 72 6.39 4.63 -2.44
C PRO A 72 7.33 4.12 -3.54
N TYR A 73 7.18 2.86 -3.94
CA TYR A 73 8.15 2.14 -4.79
C TYR A 73 7.55 1.72 -6.15
N ALA A 74 6.23 1.78 -6.30
CA ALA A 74 5.55 1.42 -7.54
C ALA A 74 5.38 2.62 -8.47
N ASP A 75 5.67 2.45 -9.77
CA ASP A 75 5.42 3.46 -10.79
C ASP A 75 3.92 3.66 -11.09
N ALA A 76 3.11 2.64 -10.81
CA ALA A 76 1.66 2.70 -10.92
C ALA A 76 0.99 1.66 -10.01
N MET A 77 -0.23 1.96 -9.54
CA MET A 77 -1.11 1.04 -8.82
C MET A 77 -2.52 1.10 -9.38
N PHE A 78 -3.19 -0.05 -9.43
CA PHE A 78 -4.62 -0.14 -9.73
C PHE A 78 -5.37 -0.51 -8.46
N LEU A 79 -6.16 0.42 -7.94
CA LEU A 79 -6.84 0.30 -6.65
C LEU A 79 -8.36 0.23 -6.84
N ASP A 80 -9.07 -0.14 -5.78
CA ASP A 80 -10.50 0.10 -5.72
C ASP A 80 -10.82 1.61 -5.80
N ARG A 81 -12.07 1.93 -6.12
CA ARG A 81 -12.51 3.33 -6.30
C ARG A 81 -12.45 4.13 -5.00
N GLU A 82 -12.72 3.52 -3.86
CA GLU A 82 -12.76 4.22 -2.58
C GLU A 82 -11.35 4.67 -2.16
N CYS A 83 -10.37 3.78 -2.23
CA CYS A 83 -8.97 4.08 -1.94
C CYS A 83 -8.37 5.05 -2.96
N ALA A 84 -8.65 4.89 -4.26
CA ALA A 84 -8.21 5.85 -5.26
C ALA A 84 -8.79 7.25 -5.00
N ASN A 85 -10.07 7.33 -4.63
CA ASN A 85 -10.71 8.59 -4.25
C ASN A 85 -10.05 9.21 -3.01
N LEU A 86 -9.79 8.42 -1.95
CA LEU A 86 -9.09 8.89 -0.75
C LEU A 86 -7.73 9.51 -1.10
N LEU A 87 -6.93 8.85 -1.93
CA LEU A 87 -5.60 9.33 -2.34
C LEU A 87 -5.67 10.61 -3.19
N SER A 88 -6.80 10.87 -3.84
CA SER A 88 -7.01 12.09 -4.64
C SER A 88 -7.49 13.29 -3.80
N GLU A 89 -7.89 13.09 -2.56
CA GLU A 89 -8.36 14.14 -1.66
C GLU A 89 -7.19 14.90 -1.02
N GLU A 90 -7.43 16.16 -0.67
CA GLU A 90 -6.48 16.91 0.17
C GLU A 90 -6.67 16.53 1.65
N PRO A 91 -5.58 16.46 2.44
CA PRO A 91 -4.20 16.77 2.08
C PRO A 91 -3.40 15.57 1.52
N LEU A 92 -4.02 14.41 1.25
CA LEU A 92 -3.31 13.18 0.89
C LEU A 92 -2.58 13.35 -0.44
N LYS A 93 -3.27 13.89 -1.44
CA LYS A 93 -2.73 14.13 -2.78
C LYS A 93 -1.47 15.00 -2.78
N SER A 94 -1.42 16.03 -1.94
CA SER A 94 -0.29 16.98 -1.93
C SER A 94 0.82 16.62 -0.94
N ARG A 95 0.52 15.88 0.14
CA ARG A 95 1.49 15.58 1.20
C ARG A 95 2.11 14.19 1.12
N LEU A 96 1.47 13.22 0.49
CA LEU A 96 2.01 11.86 0.46
C LEU A 96 3.12 11.72 -0.58
N PRO A 97 4.21 11.00 -0.27
CA PRO A 97 5.35 10.80 -1.17
C PRO A 97 5.07 9.74 -2.26
N ILE A 98 3.84 9.70 -2.79
CA ILE A 98 3.42 8.75 -3.81
C ILE A 98 3.73 9.35 -5.19
N LYS A 99 4.76 8.83 -5.84
CA LYS A 99 5.19 9.28 -7.19
C LYS A 99 4.46 8.53 -8.31
N GLY A 100 3.99 7.32 -8.01
CA GLY A 100 3.33 6.45 -8.97
C GLY A 100 1.94 6.96 -9.37
N ARG A 101 1.48 6.50 -10.54
CA ARG A 101 0.13 6.79 -11.03
C ARG A 101 -0.90 5.90 -10.33
N VAL A 102 -1.97 6.50 -9.83
CA VAL A 102 -3.09 5.75 -9.24
C VAL A 102 -4.21 5.61 -10.27
N PHE A 103 -4.58 4.36 -10.53
CA PHE A 103 -5.71 3.98 -11.37
C PHE A 103 -6.78 3.28 -10.54
N SER A 104 -8.00 3.24 -11.07
CA SER A 104 -9.09 2.43 -10.54
C SER A 104 -10.09 2.13 -11.65
N MET A 105 -11.19 1.46 -11.28
CA MET A 105 -12.30 1.21 -12.20
C MET A 105 -12.99 2.49 -12.73
N SER A 106 -12.67 3.70 -12.24
CA SER A 106 -13.18 4.95 -12.80
C SER A 106 -12.37 5.47 -14.01
N ASN A 107 -11.10 5.10 -14.13
CA ASN A 107 -10.20 5.52 -15.21
C ASN A 107 -9.50 4.31 -15.86
N LYS A 108 -10.25 3.21 -16.01
CA LYS A 108 -9.76 1.95 -16.58
C LYS A 108 -9.14 2.12 -17.97
N ASP A 109 -9.72 2.97 -18.81
CA ASP A 109 -9.21 3.17 -20.17
C ASP A 109 -7.81 3.81 -20.16
N ASP A 110 -7.56 4.74 -19.24
CA ASP A 110 -6.23 5.33 -19.03
C ASP A 110 -5.23 4.29 -18.52
N PHE A 111 -5.67 3.36 -17.67
CA PHE A 111 -4.83 2.25 -17.21
C PHE A 111 -4.44 1.32 -18.36
N ILE A 112 -5.40 0.92 -19.21
CA ILE A 112 -5.11 0.07 -20.38
C ILE A 112 -4.19 0.80 -21.36
N LYS A 113 -4.39 2.11 -21.56
CA LYS A 113 -3.49 2.93 -22.36
C LYS A 113 -2.08 2.93 -21.78
N TYR A 114 -1.93 3.16 -20.47
CA TYR A 114 -0.66 3.10 -19.76
C TYR A 114 0.04 1.74 -19.95
N LEU A 115 -0.66 0.62 -19.82
CA LEU A 115 -0.08 -0.72 -20.03
C LEU A 115 0.40 -0.93 -21.47
N ARG A 116 -0.34 -0.43 -22.47
CA ARG A 116 0.08 -0.50 -23.88
C ARG A 116 1.33 0.30 -24.15
N GLU A 117 1.42 1.51 -23.59
CA GLU A 117 2.59 2.39 -23.68
C GLU A 117 3.81 1.80 -22.96
N LEU A 118 3.60 1.19 -21.79
CA LEU A 118 4.64 0.48 -21.04
C LEU A 118 5.18 -0.70 -21.86
N ASN A 119 4.30 -1.50 -22.45
CA ASN A 119 4.73 -2.65 -23.27
C ASN A 119 5.42 -2.20 -24.58
N SER A 120 4.95 -1.13 -25.22
CA SER A 120 5.57 -0.65 -26.46
C SER A 120 6.94 -0.03 -26.22
N SER A 121 7.15 0.63 -25.08
CA SER A 121 8.43 1.22 -24.68
C SER A 121 9.44 0.23 -24.12
N ALA A 122 9.00 -0.97 -23.70
CA ALA A 122 9.89 -2.02 -23.23
C ALA A 122 10.82 -2.53 -24.34
N CYS A 123 12.11 -2.68 -24.02
CA CYS A 123 13.08 -3.24 -24.96
C CYS A 123 12.89 -4.76 -25.12
N GLU A 124 13.41 -5.29 -26.23
CA GLU A 124 13.23 -6.70 -26.59
C GLU A 124 13.77 -7.67 -25.53
N LYS A 125 14.87 -7.28 -24.87
CA LYS A 125 15.45 -8.05 -23.75
C LYS A 125 14.47 -8.19 -22.59
N THR A 126 13.80 -7.11 -22.20
CA THR A 126 12.80 -7.13 -21.12
C THR A 126 11.60 -8.00 -21.49
N LYS A 127 11.14 -7.92 -22.75
CA LYS A 127 10.03 -8.74 -23.25
C LYS A 127 10.38 -10.23 -23.24
N SER A 128 11.56 -10.60 -23.74
CA SER A 128 12.04 -11.98 -23.75
C SER A 128 12.13 -12.56 -22.34
N PHE A 129 12.70 -11.83 -21.37
CA PHE A 129 12.73 -12.30 -19.98
C PHE A 129 11.34 -12.45 -19.36
N ALA A 130 10.41 -11.54 -19.68
CA ALA A 130 9.05 -11.64 -19.19
C ALA A 130 8.35 -12.88 -19.76
N SER A 131 8.51 -13.16 -21.06
CA SER A 131 7.95 -14.37 -21.69
C SER A 131 8.47 -15.65 -21.06
N GLU A 132 9.78 -15.72 -20.78
CA GLU A 132 10.40 -16.87 -20.12
C GLU A 132 9.90 -17.03 -18.68
N LEU A 133 9.97 -15.95 -17.88
CA LEU A 133 9.64 -15.99 -16.45
C LEU A 133 8.16 -16.33 -16.20
N TYR A 134 7.26 -15.76 -16.99
CA TYR A 134 5.83 -15.97 -16.86
C TYR A 134 5.28 -17.10 -17.75
N GLY A 135 6.12 -17.76 -18.53
CA GLY A 135 5.73 -18.89 -19.39
C GLY A 135 4.75 -18.51 -20.50
N LEU A 136 4.80 -17.27 -21.01
CA LEU A 136 3.86 -16.77 -22.01
C LEU A 136 3.98 -17.46 -23.37
N ASP A 137 5.11 -18.12 -23.62
CA ASP A 137 5.38 -18.87 -24.86
C ASP A 137 4.89 -20.33 -24.76
N GLN A 138 4.37 -20.76 -23.60
CA GLN A 138 3.77 -22.09 -23.45
C GLN A 138 2.26 -22.03 -23.71
N PRO A 139 1.68 -22.99 -24.45
CA PRO A 139 0.23 -23.06 -24.61
C PRO A 139 -0.42 -23.21 -23.24
N ILE A 140 -1.43 -22.36 -22.98
CA ILE A 140 -2.22 -22.41 -21.75
C ILE A 140 -2.95 -23.77 -21.74
N SER A 141 -2.56 -24.65 -20.81
CA SER A 141 -3.16 -25.98 -20.61
C SER A 141 -4.55 -25.89 -19.99
#